data_AF-A0A7C1JWE2-F1
#
_entry.id   AF-A0A7C1JWE2-F1
#
_cell.length_a   1.000
_cell.length_b   1.000
_cell.length_c   1.000
_cell.angle_alpha   90.00
_cell.angle_beta   90.00
_cell.angle_gamma   90.00
#
_symmetry.space_group_name_H-M   'P 1'
#
loop_
_entity.id
_entity.type
_entity.pdbx_description
1 polymer ?
#
loop_
_entity_poly.entity_id
_entity_poly.type
_entity_poly.pdbx_seq_one_letter_code
_entity_poly.pdbx_strand_id
1 'polypeptide(L)'
;MSSKIGQSERIAAEMQHAPSLEDTAGRAVWIVNRYRLQPSDLPEGRFVGQIHSVNTQGLDALTPLVYIAGLSKPVALSEADVQTLVRLSGSPFAGDWIGLTVAFGVVEEAIPGREHRQVVRLFVPGAEAAFLRRSSPAAHRRQPVGLIVGLAVLLALLAFSMLMMEQRVTLEAFLEQVASWVGR
;
A
#
# COMPACT_ATOMS: atom_id res chain seq x y z
N MET A 1 -25.29 8.71 40.32
CA MET A 1 -24.18 9.59 40.74
C MET A 1 -23.39 9.97 39.50
N SER A 2 -23.36 11.26 39.13
CA SER A 2 -22.73 11.76 37.90
C SER A 2 -21.29 12.18 38.21
N SER A 3 -20.28 11.47 37.69
CA SER A 3 -18.88 11.89 37.82
C SER A 3 -18.63 13.11 36.93
N LYS A 4 -18.62 14.30 37.53
CA LYS A 4 -18.14 15.53 36.87
C LYS A 4 -16.61 15.46 36.84
N ILE A 5 -16.06 14.87 35.79
CA ILE A 5 -14.62 14.99 35.49
C ILE A 5 -14.35 16.48 35.25
N GLY A 6 -13.40 17.04 35.99
CA GLY A 6 -13.04 18.46 35.87
C GLY A 6 -12.44 18.74 34.49
N GLN A 7 -12.75 19.90 33.91
CA GLN A 7 -12.19 20.30 32.61
C GLN A 7 -10.65 20.30 32.62
N SER A 8 -10.03 20.61 33.76
CA SER A 8 -8.58 20.50 33.99
C SER A 8 -8.05 19.08 33.91
N GLU A 9 -8.79 18.11 34.46
CA GLU A 9 -8.44 16.68 34.43
C GLU A 9 -8.57 16.12 33.01
N ARG A 10 -9.57 16.60 32.24
CA ARG A 10 -9.70 16.27 30.81
C ARG A 10 -8.54 16.81 29.98
N ILE A 11 -8.15 18.07 30.19
CA ILE A 11 -7.00 18.69 29.49
C ILE A 11 -5.69 17.96 29.85
N ALA A 12 -5.51 17.60 31.13
CA ALA A 12 -4.34 16.83 31.56
C ALA A 12 -4.29 15.44 30.92
N ALA A 13 -5.42 14.75 30.79
CA ALA A 13 -5.52 13.46 30.11
C ALA A 13 -5.30 13.58 28.59
N GLU A 14 -5.77 14.66 27.95
CA GLU A 14 -5.52 14.96 26.53
C GLU A 14 -4.02 15.25 26.30
N MET A 15 -3.34 15.95 27.21
CA MET A 15 -1.89 16.20 27.14
C MET A 15 -1.04 14.93 27.34
N GLN A 16 -1.56 13.91 28.02
CA GLN A 16 -0.90 12.62 28.21
C GLN A 16 -1.03 11.68 27.01
N HIS A 17 -1.91 11.98 26.05
CA HIS A 17 -1.94 11.27 24.77
C HIS A 17 -0.77 11.76 23.92
N ALA A 18 0.41 11.15 24.15
CA ALA A 18 1.53 11.30 23.24
C ALA A 18 1.09 10.91 21.82
N PRO A 19 1.46 11.67 20.78
CA PRO A 19 1.18 11.29 19.40
C PRO A 19 1.72 9.89 19.17
N SER A 20 0.90 9.03 18.57
CA SER A 20 1.28 7.64 18.37
C SER A 20 2.52 7.58 17.47
N LEU A 21 3.39 6.59 17.66
CA LEU A 21 4.50 6.30 16.73
C LEU A 21 4.02 5.97 15.30
N GLU A 22 2.71 5.84 15.13
CA GLU A 22 2.00 5.64 13.87
C GLU A 22 1.39 6.94 13.32
N ASP A 23 1.75 8.11 13.83
CA ASP A 23 1.26 9.38 13.30
C ASP A 23 2.13 9.81 12.11
N THR A 24 1.53 9.93 10.92
CA THR A 24 2.19 10.52 9.75
C THR A 24 1.95 12.02 9.79
N ALA A 25 2.99 12.80 10.12
CA ALA A 25 2.93 14.26 10.23
C ALA A 25 1.80 14.74 11.17
N GLY A 26 1.68 14.13 12.35
CA GLY A 26 0.67 14.48 13.35
C GLY A 26 -0.75 14.00 13.03
N ARG A 27 -0.90 13.02 12.13
CA ARG A 27 -2.21 12.42 11.79
C ARG A 27 -2.17 10.91 11.89
N ALA A 28 -3.26 10.34 12.40
CA ALA A 28 -3.45 8.90 12.46
C ALA A 28 -3.31 8.26 11.06
N VAL A 29 -2.44 7.25 10.95
CA VAL A 29 -2.12 6.56 9.69
C VAL A 29 -3.36 6.02 8.97
N TRP A 30 -4.37 5.53 9.70
CA TRP A 30 -5.58 4.99 9.08
C TRP A 30 -6.39 6.05 8.32
N ILE A 31 -6.41 7.31 8.79
CA ILE A 31 -7.06 8.43 8.10
C ILE A 31 -6.31 8.74 6.81
N VAL A 32 -4.98 8.81 6.89
CA VAL A 32 -4.11 9.04 5.73
C VAL A 32 -4.31 7.94 4.67
N ASN A 33 -4.28 6.67 5.07
CA ASN A 33 -4.43 5.54 4.15
C ASN A 33 -5.80 5.50 3.47
N ARG A 34 -6.85 5.92 4.18
CA ARG A 34 -8.22 5.93 3.66
C ARG A 34 -8.47 7.05 2.65
N TYR A 35 -7.95 8.26 2.92
CA TYR A 35 -8.32 9.46 2.18
C TYR A 35 -7.22 10.03 1.29
N ARG A 36 -6.00 9.49 1.30
CA ARG A 36 -4.90 9.89 0.40
C ARG A 36 -4.49 8.75 -0.50
N LEU A 37 -4.03 9.10 -1.69
CA LEU A 37 -3.55 8.14 -2.67
C LEU A 37 -2.42 7.30 -2.08
N GLN A 38 -2.59 5.98 -2.11
CA GLN A 38 -1.61 4.99 -1.70
C GLN A 38 -0.96 4.35 -2.93
N PRO A 39 0.24 3.74 -2.78
CA PRO A 39 0.86 2.97 -3.86
C PRO A 39 -0.07 1.93 -4.49
N SER A 40 -0.92 1.29 -3.68
CA SER A 40 -1.90 0.28 -4.12
C SER A 40 -3.05 0.85 -4.96
N ASP A 41 -3.28 2.16 -4.93
CA ASP A 41 -4.36 2.82 -5.68
C ASP A 41 -3.93 3.15 -7.12
N LEU A 42 -2.64 3.05 -7.45
CA LEU A 42 -2.11 3.33 -8.79
C LEU A 42 -2.18 2.08 -9.69
N PRO A 43 -2.83 2.16 -10.87
CA PRO A 43 -2.84 1.05 -11.81
C PRO A 43 -1.42 0.78 -12.32
N GLU A 44 -0.97 -0.48 -12.30
CA GLU A 44 0.40 -0.85 -12.69
C GLU A 44 1.51 -0.08 -11.95
N GLY A 45 1.22 0.55 -10.81
CA GLY A 45 2.16 1.38 -10.07
C GLY A 45 2.50 2.73 -10.73
N ARG A 46 1.73 3.15 -11.75
CA ARG A 46 1.94 4.43 -12.45
C ARG A 46 0.63 5.06 -12.91
N PHE A 47 0.60 6.37 -13.02
CA PHE A 47 -0.55 7.07 -13.60
C PHE A 47 -0.12 8.39 -14.21
N VAL A 48 -0.65 8.72 -15.39
CA VAL A 48 -0.45 10.03 -16.02
C VAL A 48 -1.81 10.71 -16.13
N GLY A 49 -1.90 11.94 -15.66
CA GLY A 49 -3.15 12.68 -15.68
C GLY A 49 -2.96 14.16 -15.44
N GLN A 50 -4.06 14.91 -15.58
CA GLN A 50 -4.07 16.35 -15.37
C GLN A 50 -4.47 16.69 -13.95
N ILE A 51 -3.82 17.72 -13.41
CA ILE A 51 -4.21 18.32 -12.14
C ILE A 51 -5.55 19.04 -12.31
N HIS A 52 -6.57 18.59 -11.59
CA HIS A 52 -7.90 19.21 -11.66
C HIS A 52 -8.09 20.26 -10.55
N SER A 53 -7.45 20.09 -9.40
CA SER A 53 -7.47 21.05 -8.30
C SER A 53 -6.32 20.83 -7.34
N VAL A 54 -5.99 21.88 -6.58
CA VAL A 54 -5.01 21.85 -5.51
C VAL A 54 -5.67 22.40 -4.25
N ASN A 55 -5.51 21.71 -3.13
CA ASN A 55 -5.92 22.15 -1.81
C ASN A 55 -4.72 22.10 -0.86
N THR A 56 -4.79 22.74 0.29
CA THR A 56 -3.77 22.68 1.33
C THR A 56 -4.38 22.15 2.63
N GLN A 57 -3.70 21.21 3.27
CA GLN A 57 -4.13 20.67 4.55
C GLN A 57 -3.02 20.73 5.59
N GLY A 58 -3.34 21.17 6.78
CA GLY A 58 -2.42 21.25 7.92
C GLY A 58 -2.76 22.49 8.76
N LEU A 59 -2.29 22.50 10.01
CA LEU A 59 -2.36 23.67 10.88
C LEU A 59 -0.98 24.35 10.90
N ASP A 60 0.05 23.62 11.34
CA ASP A 60 1.41 24.18 11.46
C ASP A 60 2.25 23.96 10.19
N ALA A 61 2.08 22.81 9.53
CA ALA A 61 2.75 22.47 8.28
C ALA A 61 1.71 22.23 7.18
N LEU A 62 1.55 23.21 6.30
CA LEU A 62 0.62 23.14 5.17
C LEU A 62 1.15 22.15 4.13
N THR A 63 0.44 21.03 3.96
CA THR A 63 0.72 20.03 2.93
C THR A 63 -0.19 20.26 1.73
N PRO A 64 0.35 20.56 0.54
CA PRO A 64 -0.44 20.60 -0.68
C PRO A 64 -0.99 19.22 -1.02
N LEU A 65 -2.27 19.17 -1.36
CA LEU A 65 -2.99 18.02 -1.87
C LEU A 65 -3.41 18.29 -3.30
N VAL A 66 -2.95 17.45 -4.21
CA VAL A 66 -3.28 17.57 -5.63
C VAL A 66 -4.31 16.51 -5.99
N TYR A 67 -5.40 16.93 -6.61
CA TYR A 67 -6.40 16.03 -7.14
C TYR A 67 -6.21 15.89 -8.65
N ILE A 68 -6.17 14.64 -9.11
CA ILE A 68 -5.86 14.29 -10.48
C ILE A 68 -7.11 13.75 -11.15
N ALA A 69 -7.40 14.23 -12.36
CA ALA A 69 -8.48 13.70 -13.17
C ALA A 69 -8.28 12.19 -13.40
N GLY A 70 -9.29 11.39 -13.05
CA GLY A 70 -9.26 9.92 -13.16
C GLY A 70 -8.80 9.17 -11.90
N LEU A 71 -8.31 9.87 -10.87
CA LEU A 71 -8.01 9.27 -9.57
C LEU A 71 -9.05 9.69 -8.52
N SER A 72 -9.41 8.75 -7.64
CA SER A 72 -10.43 8.98 -6.61
C SER A 72 -9.89 9.62 -5.33
N LYS A 73 -8.57 9.57 -5.12
CA LYS A 73 -7.91 10.11 -3.92
C LYS A 73 -6.86 11.16 -4.29
N PRO A 74 -6.73 12.23 -3.50
CA PRO A 74 -5.68 13.23 -3.69
C PRO A 74 -4.30 12.70 -3.31
N VAL A 75 -3.28 13.23 -3.96
CA VAL A 75 -1.86 12.99 -3.63
C VAL A 75 -1.38 14.07 -2.69
N ALA A 76 -0.80 13.68 -1.56
CA ALA A 76 -0.08 14.62 -0.70
C ALA A 76 1.31 14.86 -1.27
N LEU A 77 1.62 16.12 -1.59
CA LEU A 77 2.92 16.47 -2.13
C LEU A 77 3.95 16.57 -1.02
N SER A 78 5.12 15.99 -1.26
CA SER A 78 6.32 16.36 -0.52
C SER A 78 6.95 17.63 -1.09
N GLU A 79 7.96 18.13 -0.40
CA GLU A 79 8.79 19.23 -0.88
C GLU A 79 9.41 18.95 -2.26
N ALA A 80 9.90 17.74 -2.51
CA ALA A 80 10.49 17.37 -3.80
C ALA A 80 9.46 17.40 -4.94
N ASP A 81 8.23 16.97 -4.65
CA ASP A 81 7.12 16.99 -5.62
C ASP A 81 6.70 18.45 -5.91
N VAL A 82 6.66 19.31 -4.88
CA VAL A 82 6.40 20.74 -5.05
C VAL A 82 7.48 21.37 -5.93
N GLN A 83 8.76 21.11 -5.66
CA GLN A 83 9.85 21.63 -6.49
C GLN A 83 9.74 21.19 -7.95
N THR A 84 9.25 19.97 -8.19
CA THR A 84 9.00 19.46 -9.54
C THR A 84 7.88 20.23 -10.23
N LEU A 85 6.78 20.53 -9.52
CA LEU A 85 5.69 21.36 -10.04
C LEU A 85 6.12 22.81 -10.28
N VAL A 86 6.93 23.40 -9.40
CA VAL A 86 7.47 24.75 -9.60
C VAL A 86 8.31 24.82 -10.87
N ARG A 87 9.15 23.81 -11.11
CA ARG A 87 9.96 23.73 -12.33
C ARG A 87 9.12 23.49 -13.58
N LEU A 88 8.09 22.65 -13.48
CA LEU A 88 7.21 22.31 -14.61
C LEU A 88 6.31 23.49 -15.01
N SER A 89 5.76 24.20 -14.03
CA SER A 89 4.87 25.35 -14.23
C SER A 89 5.63 26.66 -14.47
N GLY A 90 6.88 26.75 -14.02
CA GLY A 90 7.60 28.02 -13.89
C GLY A 90 7.07 28.92 -12.76
N SER A 91 6.18 28.42 -11.88
CA SER A 91 5.50 29.22 -10.86
C SER A 91 5.43 28.52 -9.50
N PRO A 92 5.66 29.25 -8.39
CA PRO A 92 5.45 28.74 -7.04
C PRO A 92 3.96 28.70 -6.63
N PHE A 93 3.05 29.25 -7.44
CA PHE A 93 1.65 29.38 -7.06
C PHE A 93 0.82 28.17 -7.47
N ALA A 94 0.09 27.59 -6.51
CA ALA A 94 -0.71 26.38 -6.72
C ALA A 94 -1.78 26.52 -7.81
N GLY A 95 -2.30 27.72 -8.04
CA GLY A 95 -3.27 28.00 -9.10
C GLY A 95 -2.71 27.72 -10.50
N ASP A 96 -1.42 28.00 -10.71
CA ASP A 96 -0.74 27.81 -12.00
C ASP A 96 -0.40 26.34 -12.27
N TRP A 97 -0.58 25.46 -11.28
CA TRP A 97 -0.38 24.02 -11.45
C TRP A 97 -1.64 23.32 -12.00
N ILE A 98 -2.81 23.96 -11.90
CA ILE A 98 -4.06 23.40 -12.37
C ILE A 98 -4.04 23.29 -13.91
N GLY A 99 -4.44 22.13 -14.42
CA GLY A 99 -4.39 21.80 -15.85
C GLY A 99 -3.05 21.19 -16.31
N LEU A 100 -2.00 21.19 -15.48
CA LEU A 100 -0.74 20.55 -15.85
C LEU A 100 -0.90 19.04 -15.94
N THR A 101 -0.31 18.45 -16.99
CA THR A 101 -0.17 17.01 -17.11
C THR A 101 1.06 16.55 -16.35
N VAL A 102 0.88 15.63 -15.42
CA VAL A 102 1.93 15.10 -14.55
C VAL A 102 1.88 13.58 -14.53
N ALA A 103 3.01 12.96 -14.23
CA ALA A 103 3.10 11.52 -14.00
C ALA A 103 3.26 11.23 -12.50
N PHE A 104 2.67 10.15 -12.04
CA PHE A 104 2.86 9.58 -10.72
C PHE A 104 3.42 8.18 -10.83
N GLY A 105 4.37 7.85 -9.98
CA GLY A 105 4.97 6.52 -9.91
C GLY A 105 5.20 6.08 -8.48
N VAL A 106 5.14 4.77 -8.24
CA VAL A 106 5.57 4.18 -6.97
C VAL A 106 7.09 4.05 -6.96
N VAL A 107 7.73 4.57 -5.92
CA VAL A 107 9.16 4.42 -5.67
C VAL A 107 9.42 3.90 -4.26
N GLU A 108 10.57 3.27 -4.07
CA GLU A 108 11.04 2.86 -2.76
C GLU A 108 11.97 3.92 -2.16
N GLU A 109 11.67 4.36 -0.94
CA GLU A 109 12.48 5.29 -0.19
C GLU A 109 12.98 4.70 1.11
N ALA A 110 14.27 4.88 1.38
CA ALA A 110 14.87 4.54 2.66
C ALA A 110 14.48 5.60 3.70
N ILE A 111 13.75 5.19 4.73
CA ILE A 111 13.44 6.03 5.88
C ILE A 111 14.46 5.71 6.99
N PRO A 112 15.14 6.70 7.59
CA PRO A 112 16.08 6.45 8.68
C PRO A 112 15.41 5.64 9.80
N GLY A 113 15.95 4.46 10.10
CA GLY A 113 15.44 3.57 11.15
C GLY A 113 14.29 2.62 10.76
N ARG A 114 13.89 2.53 9.49
CA ARG A 114 12.97 1.51 8.97
C ARG A 114 13.49 0.89 7.67
N GLU A 115 12.96 -0.27 7.30
CA GLU A 115 13.11 -0.81 5.93
C GLU A 115 12.50 0.16 4.89
N HIS A 116 12.92 -0.02 3.64
CA HIS A 116 12.44 0.72 2.48
C HIS A 116 10.91 0.78 2.47
N ARG A 117 10.35 1.98 2.29
CA ARG A 117 8.90 2.20 2.19
C ARG A 117 8.54 2.60 0.77
N GLN A 118 7.49 1.97 0.24
CA GLN A 118 6.89 2.41 -1.02
C GLN A 118 6.10 3.69 -0.82
N VAL A 119 6.39 4.70 -1.63
CA VAL A 119 5.72 6.01 -1.65
C VAL A 119 5.36 6.40 -3.07
N VAL A 120 4.35 7.25 -3.21
CA VAL A 120 3.96 7.83 -4.50
C VAL A 120 4.73 9.11 -4.72
N ARG A 121 5.36 9.26 -5.90
CA ARG A 121 6.10 10.45 -6.31
C ARG A 121 5.57 11.05 -7.60
N LEU A 122 5.67 12.37 -7.68
CA LEU A 122 5.32 13.17 -8.85
C LEU A 122 6.53 13.34 -9.77
N PHE A 123 6.31 13.19 -11.07
CA PHE A 123 7.30 13.32 -12.11
C PHE A 123 6.75 14.18 -13.26
N VAL A 124 7.69 14.74 -14.03
CA VAL A 124 7.41 15.24 -15.38
C VAL A 124 7.05 14.03 -16.27
N PRO A 125 6.01 14.11 -17.12
CA PRO A 125 5.65 13.00 -18.00
C PRO A 125 6.83 12.46 -18.81
N GLY A 126 7.07 11.15 -18.73
CA GLY A 126 8.18 10.43 -19.36
C GLY A 126 9.41 10.27 -18.48
N ALA A 127 9.59 11.08 -17.44
CA ALA A 127 10.75 10.98 -16.54
C ALA A 127 10.60 9.82 -15.52
N GLU A 128 9.37 9.37 -15.25
CA GLU A 128 9.07 8.28 -14.32
C GLU A 128 9.69 6.94 -14.74
N ALA A 129 9.88 6.71 -16.04
CA ALA A 129 10.40 5.46 -16.57
C ALA A 129 11.80 5.11 -16.04
N ALA A 130 12.63 6.12 -15.77
CA ALA A 130 13.98 5.93 -15.22
C ALA A 130 13.96 5.42 -13.77
N PHE A 131 12.94 5.78 -13.00
CA PHE A 131 12.80 5.42 -11.59
C PHE A 131 12.06 4.10 -11.41
N LEU A 132 11.00 3.86 -12.19
CA LEU A 132 10.24 2.60 -12.18
C LEU A 132 11.11 1.40 -12.56
N ARG A 133 12.07 1.59 -13.48
CA ARG A 133 13.02 0.52 -13.86
C ARG A 133 13.96 0.12 -12.72
N ARG A 134 14.20 1.02 -11.77
CA ARG A 134 15.08 0.82 -10.62
C ARG A 134 14.31 0.25 -9.42
N SER A 135 13.03 0.57 -9.31
CA SER A 135 12.10 0.05 -8.29
C SER A 135 11.37 -1.23 -8.72
N SER A 136 12.03 -2.08 -9.51
CA SER A 136 11.54 -3.45 -9.74
C SER A 136 12.24 -4.42 -8.76
N PRO A 137 11.74 -4.60 -7.53
CA PRO A 137 11.59 -5.95 -7.06
C PRO A 137 10.42 -6.52 -7.86
N ALA A 138 10.65 -7.61 -8.59
CA ALA A 138 9.58 -8.44 -9.12
C ALA A 138 8.47 -8.51 -8.08
N ALA A 139 7.34 -7.88 -8.37
CA ALA A 139 6.26 -7.71 -7.42
C ALA A 139 5.97 -9.09 -6.85
N HIS A 140 6.39 -9.30 -5.60
CA HIS A 140 6.04 -10.45 -4.81
C HIS A 140 4.58 -10.25 -4.40
N ARG A 141 3.71 -10.15 -5.41
CA ARG A 141 2.30 -10.45 -5.31
C ARG A 141 2.30 -11.95 -5.02
N ARG A 142 2.56 -12.30 -3.77
CA ARG A 142 2.06 -13.53 -3.17
C ARG A 142 0.55 -13.39 -3.22
N GLN A 143 0.00 -13.60 -4.41
CA GLN A 143 -1.29 -14.24 -4.52
C GLN A 143 -1.22 -15.44 -3.56
N PRO A 144 -2.27 -15.70 -2.78
CA PRO A 144 -2.29 -16.81 -1.84
C PRO A 144 -2.40 -18.15 -2.61
N VAL A 145 -1.69 -18.31 -3.73
CA VAL A 145 -1.54 -19.56 -4.47
C VAL A 145 -1.00 -20.63 -3.53
N GLY A 146 -0.09 -20.30 -2.60
CA GLY A 146 0.34 -21.24 -1.56
C GLY A 146 -0.79 -21.70 -0.64
N LEU A 147 -1.76 -20.82 -0.35
CA LEU A 147 -2.92 -21.13 0.49
C LEU A 147 -3.97 -21.94 -0.30
N ILE A 148 -4.17 -21.62 -1.58
CA ILE A 148 -5.05 -22.36 -2.50
C ILE A 148 -4.47 -23.76 -2.79
N VAL A 149 -3.17 -23.87 -3.04
CA VAL A 149 -2.47 -25.15 -3.25
C VAL A 149 -2.46 -25.96 -1.96
N GLY A 150 -2.19 -25.33 -0.80
CA GLY A 150 -2.26 -26.00 0.49
C GLY A 150 -3.66 -26.55 0.79
N LEU A 151 -4.70 -25.76 0.52
CA LEU A 151 -6.10 -26.19 0.66
C LEU A 151 -6.45 -27.31 -0.32
N ALA A 152 -6.02 -27.23 -1.58
CA ALA A 152 -6.25 -28.27 -2.58
C ALA A 152 -5.56 -29.60 -2.20
N VAL A 153 -4.32 -29.54 -1.70
CA VAL A 153 -3.59 -30.73 -1.21
C VAL A 153 -4.27 -31.32 0.02
N LEU A 154 -4.72 -30.48 0.97
CA LEU A 154 -5.45 -30.94 2.15
C LEU A 154 -6.76 -31.66 1.76
N LEU A 155 -7.51 -31.09 0.81
CA LEU A 155 -8.75 -31.69 0.30
C LEU A 155 -8.47 -33.01 -0.43
N ALA A 156 -7.40 -33.08 -1.23
CA ALA A 156 -6.99 -34.31 -1.91
C ALA A 156 -6.60 -35.41 -0.90
N LEU A 157 -5.86 -35.05 0.15
CA LEU A 157 -5.49 -35.99 1.22
C LEU A 157 -6.70 -36.49 2.02
N LEU A 158 -7.64 -35.61 2.34
CA LEU A 158 -8.89 -35.98 3.03
C LEU A 158 -9.74 -36.90 2.15
N ALA A 159 -9.91 -36.57 0.87
CA ALA A 159 -10.65 -37.42 -0.07
C ALA A 159 -9.98 -38.79 -0.22
N PHE A 160 -8.64 -38.83 -0.35
CA PHE A 160 -7.87 -40.07 -0.44
C PHE A 160 -8.01 -40.92 0.84
N SER A 161 -7.92 -40.29 2.02
CA SER A 161 -8.10 -40.98 3.30
C SER A 161 -9.50 -41.57 3.46
N MET A 162 -10.53 -40.84 3.03
CA MET A 162 -11.92 -41.33 3.05
C MET A 162 -12.10 -42.53 2.12
N LEU A 163 -11.52 -42.46 0.92
CA LEU A 163 -11.56 -43.53 -0.08
C LEU A 163 -10.86 -44.81 0.42
N MET A 164 -9.72 -44.66 1.10
CA MET A 164 -8.98 -45.77 1.72
C MET A 164 -9.77 -46.43 2.87
N MET A 165 -10.46 -45.64 3.70
CA MET A 165 -11.34 -46.19 4.74
C MET A 165 -12.53 -46.96 4.15
N GLU A 166 -13.13 -46.43 3.10
CA GLU A 166 -14.31 -47.03 2.46
C GLU A 166 -13.97 -48.34 1.73
N GLN A 167 -12.79 -48.43 1.12
CA GLN A 167 -12.33 -49.63 0.42
C GLN A 167 -11.69 -50.70 1.33
N ARG A 168 -11.53 -50.46 2.64
CA ARG A 168 -10.79 -51.34 3.58
C ARG A 168 -9.43 -51.78 3.06
N VAL A 169 -8.79 -50.98 2.22
CA VAL A 169 -7.44 -51.27 1.71
C VAL A 169 -6.47 -50.84 2.80
N THR A 170 -5.79 -51.81 3.40
CA THR A 170 -4.73 -51.53 4.36
C THR A 170 -3.56 -50.85 3.64
N LEU A 171 -2.93 -49.88 4.30
CA LEU A 171 -1.81 -49.10 3.74
C LEU A 171 -0.66 -49.98 3.23
N GLU A 172 -0.53 -51.19 3.79
CA GLU A 172 0.41 -52.23 3.39
C GLU A 172 0.13 -52.78 1.98
N ALA A 173 -1.13 -53.02 1.61
CA ALA A 173 -1.49 -53.53 0.29
C ALA A 173 -1.17 -52.53 -0.83
N PHE A 174 -1.30 -51.23 -0.55
CA PHE A 174 -0.96 -50.18 -1.51
C PHE A 174 0.56 -50.04 -1.68
N LEU A 175 1.34 -50.15 -0.60
CA LEU A 175 2.80 -50.12 -0.65
C LEU A 175 3.37 -51.32 -1.41
N GLU A 176 2.81 -52.52 -1.23
CA GLU A 176 3.18 -53.70 -2.02
C GLU A 176 2.86 -53.52 -3.51
N GLN A 177 1.72 -52.92 -3.83
CA GLN A 177 1.31 -52.70 -5.22
C GLN A 177 2.18 -51.66 -5.93
N VAL A 178 2.59 -50.59 -5.25
CA VAL A 178 3.54 -49.59 -5.78
C VAL A 178 4.95 -50.19 -5.93
N ALA A 179 5.42 -50.96 -4.95
CA ALA A 179 6.71 -51.65 -5.04
C ALA A 179 6.75 -52.65 -6.22
N SER A 180 5.64 -53.33 -6.50
CA SER A 180 5.53 -54.24 -7.65
C SER A 180 5.60 -53.53 -9.02
N TRP A 181 5.26 -52.24 -9.07
CA TRP A 181 5.31 -51.40 -10.28
C TRP A 181 6.69 -50.77 -10.50
N VAL A 182 7.44 -50.49 -9.43
CA VAL A 182 8.80 -49.92 -9.50
C VAL A 182 9.87 -51.00 -9.74
N GLY A 183 9.54 -52.27 -9.50
CA GLY A 183 10.42 -53.44 -9.72
C GLY A 183 10.37 -54.10 -11.09
N ARG A 184 9.75 -53.49 -12.11
CA ARG A 184 9.78 -53.92 -13.52
C ARG A 184 10.36 -52.84 -14.40
#